data_AF-K9UCT5-F1
#
_entry.id   AF-K9UCT5-F1
#
_cell.length_a   1.000
_cell.length_b   1.000
_cell.length_c   1.000
_cell.angle_alpha   90.00
_cell.angle_beta   90.00
_cell.angle_gamma   90.00
#
_symmetry.space_group_name_H-M   'P 1'
#
loop_
_entity.id
_entity.type
_entity.pdbx_description
1 polymer ?
#
loop_
_entity_poly.entity_id
_entity_poly.type
_entity_poly.pdbx_seq_one_letter_code
_entity_poly.pdbx_strand_id
1 'polypeptide(L)'
;MWIEKLGAELAIAMGLPTATYKMCQTERDLRAILSPSYMKLEGQERSGMMLMQEVLTDRERIYTIENVMAVFDRIDIGLPSGYKPPPEISTAKDLFIGYLLHDYWIDNPDRHDRNWGIQVDLNGNKELLLNYDYGRALVDFPLTNNRFEIFAERLCEVRTCAFVNNGGDKIKMDEMVKILTKTNPDATKYWSGRIAQVGQERLDMIFDRFPPNSASPKRIAFAKVFIDYNSLRLQQFI
;
A
#
# COMPACT_ATOMS: atom_id res chain seq x y z
N MET A 1 3.60 -14.27 5.55
CA MET A 1 3.69 -13.84 6.97
C MET A 1 4.63 -12.66 7.12
N TRP A 2 5.95 -12.80 7.14
CA TRP A 2 6.84 -11.67 7.46
C TRP A 2 6.62 -10.40 6.62
N ILE A 3 6.21 -10.57 5.35
CA ILE A 3 5.80 -9.49 4.45
C ILE A 3 4.69 -8.60 5.00
N GLU A 4 3.63 -9.16 5.61
CA GLU A 4 2.55 -8.36 6.20
C GLU A 4 3.07 -7.38 7.24
N LYS A 5 3.95 -7.90 8.12
CA LYS A 5 4.60 -7.10 9.14
C LYS A 5 5.54 -6.07 8.51
N LEU A 6 6.31 -6.45 7.50
CA LEU A 6 7.23 -5.52 6.83
C LEU A 6 6.48 -4.39 6.13
N GLY A 7 5.43 -4.70 5.36
CA GLY A 7 4.57 -3.70 4.74
C GLY A 7 4.01 -2.72 5.76
N ALA A 8 3.50 -3.21 6.89
CA ALA A 8 3.00 -2.32 7.95
C ALA A 8 4.10 -1.46 8.59
N GLU A 9 5.28 -2.02 8.88
CA GLU A 9 6.40 -1.22 9.44
C GLU A 9 6.89 -0.15 8.46
N LEU A 10 6.89 -0.43 7.16
CA LEU A 10 7.25 0.54 6.11
C LEU A 10 6.16 1.62 5.94
N ALA A 11 4.89 1.24 5.98
CA ALA A 11 3.77 2.18 5.99
C ALA A 11 3.89 3.15 7.19
N ILE A 12 4.15 2.63 8.39
CA ILE A 12 4.40 3.45 9.59
C ILE A 12 5.63 4.35 9.38
N ALA A 13 6.67 3.85 8.72
CA ALA A 13 7.89 4.61 8.51
C ALA A 13 7.67 5.87 7.68
N MET A 14 6.85 5.79 6.63
CA MET A 14 6.47 6.95 5.83
C MET A 14 5.35 7.79 6.47
N GLY A 15 4.68 7.29 7.50
CA GLY A 15 3.69 8.02 8.30
C GLY A 15 2.24 7.67 7.98
N LEU A 16 1.99 6.55 7.29
CA LEU A 16 0.64 6.10 6.98
C LEU A 16 -0.04 5.45 8.21
N PRO A 17 -1.36 5.66 8.38
CA PRO A 17 -2.18 4.82 9.23
C PRO A 17 -2.31 3.43 8.60
N THR A 18 -1.96 2.39 9.36
CA THR A 18 -1.98 0.99 8.90
C THR A 18 -2.51 0.07 9.98
N ALA A 19 -3.14 -1.04 9.57
CA ALA A 19 -3.47 -2.13 10.45
C ALA A 19 -2.22 -2.63 11.19
N THR A 20 -2.38 -3.03 12.45
CA THR A 20 -1.24 -3.47 13.25
C THR A 20 -1.04 -4.97 13.09
N TYR A 21 0.19 -5.38 12.81
CA TYR A 21 0.53 -6.79 12.66
C TYR A 21 1.52 -7.20 13.75
N LYS A 22 1.25 -8.32 14.41
CA LYS A 22 2.15 -8.95 15.38
C LYS A 22 2.50 -10.34 14.90
N MET A 23 3.80 -10.64 14.85
CA MET A 23 4.22 -12.03 14.66
C MET A 23 3.98 -12.79 15.95
N CYS A 24 3.39 -13.97 15.83
CA CYS A 24 3.12 -14.85 16.96
C CYS A 24 3.37 -16.31 16.57
N GLN A 25 3.33 -17.18 17.57
CA GLN A 25 3.44 -18.62 17.44
C GLN A 25 2.24 -19.23 18.15
N THR A 26 1.57 -20.18 17.51
CA THR A 26 0.47 -20.92 18.13
C THR A 26 1.01 -21.93 19.14
N GLU A 27 0.13 -22.50 19.97
CA GLU A 27 0.47 -23.58 20.89
C GLU A 27 1.03 -24.85 20.20
N ARG A 28 0.85 -24.98 18.88
CA ARG A 28 1.36 -26.09 18.06
C ARG A 28 2.64 -25.73 17.29
N ASP A 29 3.37 -24.70 17.73
CA ASP A 29 4.57 -24.19 17.09
C ASP A 29 4.39 -23.71 15.64
N LEU A 30 3.14 -23.38 15.25
CA LEU A 30 2.89 -22.77 13.95
C LEU A 30 3.10 -21.27 14.04
N ARG A 31 3.95 -20.74 13.16
CA ARG A 31 4.10 -19.29 13.00
C ARG A 31 2.82 -18.71 12.45
N ALA A 32 2.41 -17.57 13.00
CA ALA A 32 1.20 -16.86 12.64
C ALA A 32 1.42 -15.34 12.67
N ILE A 33 0.45 -14.62 12.12
CA ILE A 33 0.34 -13.18 12.26
C ILE A 33 -1.02 -12.84 12.84
N LEU A 34 -1.00 -12.05 13.90
CA LEU A 34 -2.18 -11.49 14.54
C LEU A 34 -2.36 -10.05 14.04
N SER A 35 -3.54 -9.75 13.49
CA SER A 35 -3.98 -8.41 13.15
C SER A 35 -5.27 -8.11 13.91
N PRO A 36 -5.21 -7.35 15.03
CA PRO A 36 -6.41 -6.90 15.72
C PRO A 36 -7.30 -6.06 14.81
N SER A 37 -8.61 -6.14 15.02
CA SER A 37 -9.55 -5.27 14.32
C SER A 37 -9.23 -3.81 14.58
N TYR A 38 -9.20 -3.02 13.52
CA TYR A 38 -9.07 -1.56 13.53
C TYR A 38 -10.42 -0.86 13.32
N MET A 39 -11.51 -1.64 13.22
CA MET A 39 -12.87 -1.10 13.09
C MET A 39 -13.33 -0.48 14.40
N LYS A 40 -14.06 0.64 14.30
CA LYS A 40 -14.80 1.18 15.45
C LYS A 40 -15.84 0.18 15.94
N LEU A 41 -16.16 0.27 17.23
CA LEU A 41 -17.30 -0.45 17.79
C LEU A 41 -18.56 -0.09 16.97
N GLU A 42 -19.30 -1.10 16.52
CA GLU A 42 -20.49 -0.97 15.67
C GLU A 42 -20.26 -0.38 14.25
N GLY A 43 -19.01 -0.10 13.88
CA GLY A 43 -18.66 0.32 12.53
C GLY A 43 -18.87 -0.82 11.53
N GLN A 44 -19.53 -0.53 10.42
CA GLN A 44 -19.70 -1.47 9.32
C GLN A 44 -18.69 -1.19 8.22
N GLU A 45 -18.02 -2.24 7.75
CA GLU A 45 -17.15 -2.16 6.59
C GLU A 45 -17.97 -2.02 5.30
N ARG A 46 -17.47 -1.17 4.39
CA ARG A 46 -17.87 -1.11 2.99
C ARG A 46 -16.60 -1.10 2.14
N SER A 47 -16.38 -2.18 1.39
CA SER A 47 -15.21 -2.30 0.53
C SER A 47 -15.29 -1.36 -0.68
N GLY A 48 -14.14 -1.08 -1.30
CA GLY A 48 -14.06 -0.34 -2.56
C GLY A 48 -14.98 -0.90 -3.66
N MET A 49 -15.13 -2.22 -3.72
CA MET A 49 -16.04 -2.92 -4.64
C MET A 49 -17.49 -2.46 -4.43
N MET A 50 -17.96 -2.41 -3.18
CA MET A 50 -19.31 -1.94 -2.86
C MET A 50 -19.45 -0.46 -3.19
N LEU A 51 -18.48 0.37 -2.82
CA LEU A 51 -18.51 1.81 -3.07
C LEU A 51 -18.55 2.12 -4.58
N MET A 52 -17.74 1.42 -5.38
CA MET A 52 -17.78 1.57 -6.84
C MET A 52 -19.13 1.13 -7.41
N GLN A 53 -19.75 0.06 -6.88
CA GLN A 53 -21.08 -0.36 -7.31
C GLN A 53 -22.18 0.66 -6.97
N GLU A 54 -22.08 1.30 -5.80
CA GLU A 54 -23.04 2.30 -5.31
C GLU A 54 -22.91 3.65 -6.01
N VAL A 55 -21.69 4.08 -6.33
CA VAL A 55 -21.39 5.45 -6.76
C VAL A 55 -21.21 5.60 -8.27
N LEU A 56 -20.74 4.55 -8.93
CA LEU A 56 -20.40 4.57 -10.35
C LEU A 56 -21.49 3.90 -11.19
N THR A 57 -21.75 4.46 -12.36
CA THR A 57 -22.64 3.84 -13.35
C THR A 57 -22.01 2.54 -13.89
N ASP A 58 -22.82 1.65 -14.47
CA ASP A 58 -22.32 0.37 -15.02
C ASP A 58 -21.15 0.54 -16.01
N ARG A 59 -21.14 1.64 -16.77
CA ARG A 59 -20.08 1.97 -17.73
C ARG A 59 -18.78 2.44 -17.07
N GLU A 60 -18.85 2.88 -15.82
CA GLU A 60 -17.72 3.39 -15.01
C GLU A 60 -17.19 2.32 -14.04
N ARG A 61 -17.77 1.10 -13.98
CA ARG A 61 -17.35 0.05 -13.01
C ARG A 61 -16.05 -0.69 -13.38
N ILE A 62 -15.26 -0.14 -14.30
CA ILE A 62 -13.92 -0.63 -14.61
C ILE A 62 -12.96 -0.15 -13.50
N TYR A 63 -12.10 -1.03 -12.98
CA TYR A 63 -11.17 -0.72 -11.89
C TYR A 63 -9.95 0.10 -12.35
N THR A 64 -10.22 1.30 -12.86
CA THR A 64 -9.20 2.30 -13.22
C THR A 64 -8.89 3.21 -12.04
N ILE A 65 -7.75 3.88 -12.07
CA ILE A 65 -7.38 4.85 -11.04
C ILE A 65 -8.38 6.00 -11.02
N GLU A 66 -8.76 6.51 -12.20
CA GLU A 66 -9.70 7.62 -12.35
C GLU A 66 -11.06 7.31 -11.73
N ASN A 67 -11.58 6.10 -11.94
CA ASN A 67 -12.86 5.69 -11.38
C ASN A 67 -12.80 5.54 -9.86
N VAL A 68 -11.69 5.03 -9.31
CA VAL A 68 -11.49 4.99 -7.86
C VAL A 68 -11.39 6.40 -7.28
N MET A 69 -10.62 7.31 -7.91
CA MET A 69 -10.55 8.71 -7.46
C MET A 69 -11.92 9.41 -7.55
N ALA A 70 -12.73 9.10 -8.56
CA ALA A 70 -14.09 9.61 -8.68
C ALA A 70 -15.00 9.16 -7.52
N VAL A 71 -14.79 7.97 -6.94
CA VAL A 71 -15.50 7.55 -5.72
C VAL A 71 -15.18 8.49 -4.56
N PHE A 72 -13.90 8.82 -4.36
CA PHE A 72 -13.47 9.76 -3.32
C PHE A 72 -13.98 11.19 -3.55
N ASP A 73 -14.20 11.58 -4.80
CA ASP A 73 -14.74 12.91 -5.15
C ASP A 73 -16.26 13.00 -4.96
N ARG A 74 -16.97 11.87 -5.03
CA ARG A 74 -18.44 11.81 -4.99
C ARG A 74 -19.00 11.49 -3.59
N ILE A 75 -18.17 10.95 -2.69
CA ILE A 75 -18.56 10.66 -1.30
C ILE A 75 -17.72 11.49 -0.35
N ASP A 76 -18.37 12.10 0.65
CA ASP A 76 -17.68 12.69 1.79
C ASP A 76 -17.12 11.58 2.70
N ILE A 77 -15.82 11.33 2.58
CA ILE A 77 -15.06 10.32 3.33
C ILE A 77 -14.05 11.05 4.22
N GLY A 78 -14.22 10.90 5.54
CA GLY A 78 -13.29 11.39 6.54
C GLY A 78 -11.99 10.57 6.62
N LEU A 79 -10.98 11.16 7.25
CA LEU A 79 -9.75 10.45 7.59
C LEU A 79 -9.99 9.45 8.74
N PRO A 80 -9.15 8.39 8.87
CA PRO A 80 -9.30 7.43 9.95
C PRO A 80 -9.24 8.11 11.32
N SER A 81 -10.17 7.77 12.22
CA SER A 81 -10.17 8.29 13.59
C SER A 81 -8.83 8.08 14.30
N GLY A 82 -8.34 9.14 14.95
CA GLY A 82 -7.06 9.13 15.66
C GLY A 82 -5.83 9.32 14.77
N TYR A 83 -5.98 9.28 13.44
CA TYR A 83 -4.91 9.69 12.53
C TYR A 83 -4.73 11.20 12.58
N LYS A 84 -3.48 11.65 12.76
CA LYS A 84 -3.10 13.07 12.75
C LYS A 84 -2.41 13.36 11.42
N PRO A 85 -3.16 13.81 10.40
CA PRO A 85 -2.56 14.04 9.10
C PRO A 85 -1.57 15.22 9.15
N PRO A 86 -0.53 15.19 8.30
CA PRO A 86 0.26 16.37 7.99
C PRO A 86 -0.58 17.41 7.22
N PRO A 87 -0.22 18.70 7.22
CA PRO A 87 -0.98 19.75 6.54
C PRO A 87 -1.23 19.50 5.04
N GLU A 88 -0.31 18.80 4.36
CA GLU A 88 -0.40 18.48 2.94
C GLU A 88 -1.44 17.40 2.62
N ILE A 89 -1.90 16.64 3.61
CA ILE A 89 -2.85 15.53 3.45
C ILE A 89 -4.14 15.91 4.15
N SER A 90 -5.08 16.46 3.37
CA SER A 90 -6.31 17.03 3.94
C SER A 90 -7.55 16.16 3.71
N THR A 91 -7.50 15.27 2.72
CA THR A 91 -8.64 14.43 2.31
C THR A 91 -8.32 12.95 2.37
N ALA A 92 -9.37 12.11 2.43
CA ALA A 92 -9.21 10.66 2.29
C ALA A 92 -8.58 10.28 0.93
N LYS A 93 -8.81 11.07 -0.12
CA LYS A 93 -8.17 10.89 -1.43
C LYS A 93 -6.65 11.09 -1.34
N ASP A 94 -6.20 12.17 -0.70
CA ASP A 94 -4.78 12.45 -0.49
C ASP A 94 -4.10 11.32 0.30
N LEU A 95 -4.81 10.79 1.30
CA LEU A 95 -4.33 9.66 2.09
C LEU A 95 -4.26 8.36 1.27
N PHE A 96 -5.28 8.07 0.46
CA PHE A 96 -5.33 6.88 -0.38
C PHE A 96 -4.23 6.87 -1.44
N ILE A 97 -3.84 8.04 -1.97
CA ILE A 97 -2.65 8.17 -2.84
C ILE A 97 -1.39 7.68 -2.12
N GLY A 98 -1.28 7.97 -0.82
CA GLY A 98 -0.21 7.44 0.02
C GLY A 98 -0.23 5.91 0.09
N TYR A 99 -1.41 5.28 0.12
CA TYR A 99 -1.53 3.82 0.09
C TYR A 99 -1.02 3.25 -1.24
N LEU A 100 -1.34 3.89 -2.36
CA LEU A 100 -0.89 3.47 -3.69
C LEU A 100 0.62 3.65 -3.88
N LEU A 101 1.19 4.74 -3.37
CA LEU A 101 2.65 4.94 -3.41
C LEU A 101 3.39 4.00 -2.45
N HIS A 102 2.76 3.62 -1.34
CA HIS A 102 3.27 2.55 -0.51
C HIS A 102 3.27 1.21 -1.26
N ASP A 103 2.19 0.88 -1.97
CA ASP A 103 2.12 -0.32 -2.80
C ASP A 103 3.17 -0.32 -3.92
N TYR A 104 3.45 0.82 -4.54
CA TYR A 104 4.58 0.97 -5.46
C TYR A 104 5.91 0.62 -4.76
N TRP A 105 6.14 1.23 -3.61
CA TRP A 105 7.41 1.13 -2.89
C TRP A 105 7.71 -0.30 -2.44
N ILE A 106 6.72 -1.01 -1.91
CA ILE A 106 6.86 -2.38 -1.45
C ILE A 106 6.51 -3.42 -2.51
N ASP A 107 6.25 -2.99 -3.75
CA ASP A 107 5.81 -3.87 -4.84
C ASP A 107 4.62 -4.77 -4.46
N ASN A 108 3.48 -4.15 -4.16
CA ASN A 108 2.23 -4.82 -3.87
C ASN A 108 1.29 -4.76 -5.09
N PRO A 109 1.22 -5.81 -5.93
CA PRO A 109 0.38 -5.80 -7.12
C PRO A 109 -1.12 -5.99 -6.83
N ASP A 110 -1.50 -6.30 -5.58
CA ASP A 110 -2.84 -6.81 -5.24
C ASP A 110 -3.73 -5.81 -4.49
N ARG A 111 -3.55 -4.50 -4.71
CA ARG A 111 -4.48 -3.45 -4.23
C ARG A 111 -5.78 -3.41 -5.04
N HIS A 112 -6.51 -4.52 -5.04
CA HIS A 112 -7.80 -4.61 -5.72
C HIS A 112 -8.93 -4.00 -4.87
N ASP A 113 -10.12 -3.93 -5.44
CA ASP A 113 -11.32 -3.30 -4.89
C ASP A 113 -11.82 -3.82 -3.53
N ARG A 114 -11.31 -4.93 -3.00
CA ARG A 114 -11.62 -5.40 -1.62
C ARG A 114 -10.49 -5.15 -0.64
N ASN A 115 -9.33 -4.72 -1.11
CA ASN A 115 -8.17 -4.40 -0.29
C ASN A 115 -8.11 -2.91 0.04
N TRP A 116 -9.24 -2.22 -0.01
CA TRP A 116 -9.47 -0.91 0.59
C TRP A 116 -10.98 -0.74 0.81
N GLY A 117 -11.34 0.23 1.63
CA GLY A 117 -12.75 0.52 1.91
C GLY A 117 -12.89 1.61 2.94
N ILE A 118 -14.12 1.80 3.39
CA ILE A 118 -14.49 2.71 4.48
C ILE A 118 -15.14 1.93 5.62
N GLN A 119 -15.15 2.53 6.81
CA GLN A 119 -16.10 2.18 7.85
C GLN A 119 -17.21 3.22 7.92
N VAL A 120 -18.43 2.76 8.18
CA VAL A 120 -19.62 3.61 8.39
C VAL A 120 -20.12 3.39 9.81
N ASP A 121 -20.21 4.47 10.59
CA ASP A 121 -20.77 4.41 11.95
C ASP A 121 -22.31 4.47 11.97
N LEU A 122 -22.91 4.33 13.15
CA LEU A 122 -24.36 4.38 13.32
C LEU A 122 -25.00 5.73 12.94
N ASN A 123 -24.22 6.81 12.90
CA ASN A 123 -24.68 8.14 12.49
C ASN A 123 -24.50 8.36 10.97
N GLY A 124 -23.96 7.38 10.24
CA GLY A 124 -23.68 7.47 8.82
C GLY A 124 -22.38 8.19 8.46
N ASN A 125 -21.54 8.50 9.45
CA ASN A 125 -20.21 9.09 9.21
C ASN A 125 -19.31 8.03 8.57
N LYS A 126 -18.54 8.47 7.58
CA LYS A 126 -17.68 7.60 6.77
C LYS A 126 -16.23 7.95 7.03
N GLU A 127 -15.41 6.95 7.28
CA GLU A 127 -13.97 7.13 7.40
C GLU A 127 -13.25 6.11 6.53
N LEU A 128 -12.19 6.53 5.85
CA LEU A 128 -11.29 5.61 5.16
C LEU A 128 -10.74 4.61 6.18
N LEU A 129 -10.68 3.32 5.80
CA LEU A 129 -10.02 2.32 6.63
C LEU A 129 -8.50 2.57 6.68
N LEU A 130 -7.83 2.02 7.68
CA LEU A 130 -6.37 2.00 7.71
C LEU A 130 -5.84 1.26 6.47
N ASN A 131 -4.57 1.43 6.14
CA ASN A 131 -3.96 0.59 5.10
C ASN A 131 -3.78 -0.85 5.61
N TYR A 132 -4.11 -1.87 4.83
CA TYR A 132 -4.06 -3.28 5.22
C TYR A 132 -3.77 -4.21 4.02
N ASP A 133 -3.67 -5.52 4.31
CA ASP A 133 -3.43 -6.63 3.37
C ASP A 133 -2.21 -6.41 2.46
N TYR A 134 -1.02 -6.66 3.01
CA TYR A 134 0.24 -6.57 2.28
C TYR A 134 0.74 -7.95 1.84
N GLY A 135 -0.04 -9.01 1.97
CA GLY A 135 0.43 -10.39 1.86
C GLY A 135 1.00 -10.76 0.49
N ARG A 136 0.71 -9.96 -0.53
CA ARG A 136 1.20 -10.09 -1.90
C ARG A 136 2.38 -9.19 -2.26
N ALA A 137 2.87 -8.39 -1.33
CA ALA A 137 4.05 -7.56 -1.54
C ALA A 137 5.36 -8.39 -1.58
N LEU A 138 6.35 -7.96 -2.37
CA LEU A 138 7.69 -8.56 -2.43
C LEU A 138 7.68 -10.10 -2.54
N VAL A 139 6.75 -10.65 -3.33
CA VAL A 139 6.60 -12.10 -3.53
C VAL A 139 7.71 -12.64 -4.44
N ASP A 140 8.03 -11.89 -5.49
CA ASP A 140 9.04 -12.27 -6.47
C ASP A 140 10.46 -12.02 -5.92
N PHE A 141 11.31 -13.04 -6.08
CA PHE A 141 12.64 -13.06 -5.48
C PHE A 141 13.59 -13.96 -6.28
N PRO A 142 14.85 -13.55 -6.53
CA PRO A 142 15.77 -14.32 -7.35
C PRO A 142 16.26 -15.59 -6.64
N LEU A 143 16.33 -16.71 -7.36
CA LEU A 143 16.86 -17.98 -6.84
C LEU A 143 18.39 -18.01 -6.70
N THR A 144 19.13 -17.09 -7.34
CA THR A 144 20.59 -16.93 -7.21
C THR A 144 20.97 -15.52 -6.68
N ASN A 145 22.16 -15.36 -6.08
CA ASN A 145 22.50 -14.16 -5.29
C ASN A 145 23.23 -13.06 -6.07
N ASN A 146 23.67 -13.35 -7.29
CA ASN A 146 24.79 -12.58 -7.84
C ASN A 146 24.39 -11.26 -8.48
N ARG A 147 23.09 -10.92 -8.57
CA ARG A 147 22.60 -9.74 -9.31
C ARG A 147 21.23 -9.22 -8.82
N PHE A 148 21.13 -8.83 -7.55
CA PHE A 148 19.87 -8.31 -7.00
C PHE A 148 19.38 -7.03 -7.69
N GLU A 149 20.26 -6.07 -7.97
CA GLU A 149 19.90 -4.80 -8.63
C GLU A 149 19.37 -5.03 -10.05
N ILE A 150 20.06 -5.85 -10.85
CA ILE A 150 19.60 -6.19 -12.21
C ILE A 150 18.28 -6.96 -12.17
N PHE A 151 18.06 -7.80 -11.16
CA PHE A 151 16.77 -8.48 -10.98
C PHE A 151 15.67 -7.49 -10.59
N ALA A 152 15.95 -6.56 -9.68
CA ALA A 152 15.04 -5.48 -9.29
C ALA A 152 14.62 -4.64 -10.50
N GLU A 153 15.59 -4.19 -11.30
CA GLU A 153 15.39 -3.44 -12.54
C GLU A 153 14.45 -4.19 -13.49
N ARG A 154 14.80 -5.42 -13.89
CA ARG A 154 13.99 -6.25 -14.79
C ARG A 154 12.58 -6.46 -14.29
N LEU A 155 12.45 -6.71 -12.98
CA LEU A 155 11.15 -6.98 -12.41
C LEU A 155 10.30 -5.70 -12.42
N CYS A 156 10.87 -4.50 -12.21
CA CYS A 156 10.12 -3.24 -12.40
C CYS A 156 9.65 -3.00 -13.84
N GLU A 157 10.32 -3.57 -14.86
CA GLU A 157 9.90 -3.42 -16.27
C GLU A 157 8.61 -4.19 -16.60
N VAL A 158 8.34 -5.29 -15.87
CA VAL A 158 7.25 -6.23 -16.18
C VAL A 158 6.10 -6.18 -15.18
N ARG A 159 6.29 -5.50 -14.04
CA ARG A 159 5.32 -5.48 -12.95
C ARG A 159 4.10 -4.62 -13.24
N THR A 160 2.94 -5.21 -12.95
CA THR A 160 1.63 -4.58 -13.07
C THR A 160 1.01 -4.39 -11.69
N CYS A 161 0.10 -3.42 -11.57
CA CYS A 161 -0.70 -3.22 -10.38
C CYS A 161 -2.12 -3.80 -10.57
N ALA A 162 -2.95 -3.68 -9.54
CA ALA A 162 -4.33 -4.18 -9.60
C ALA A 162 -5.21 -3.42 -10.60
N PHE A 163 -4.87 -2.17 -10.90
CA PHE A 163 -5.64 -1.30 -11.78
C PHE A 163 -5.53 -1.70 -13.25
N VAL A 164 -6.56 -1.33 -14.00
CA VAL A 164 -6.62 -1.51 -15.45
C VAL A 164 -6.78 -0.17 -16.17
N ASN A 165 -6.46 -0.14 -17.45
CA ASN A 165 -6.80 0.98 -18.33
C ASN A 165 -8.27 0.89 -18.77
N ASN A 166 -8.74 1.88 -19.54
CA ASN A 166 -10.11 1.89 -20.08
C ASN A 166 -10.42 0.72 -21.03
N GLY A 167 -9.41 0.05 -21.58
CA GLY A 167 -9.55 -1.17 -22.38
C GLY A 167 -9.67 -2.45 -21.54
N GLY A 168 -9.47 -2.36 -20.21
CA GLY A 168 -9.50 -3.51 -19.30
C GLY A 168 -8.15 -4.21 -19.10
N ASP A 169 -7.07 -3.73 -19.74
CA ASP A 169 -5.74 -4.31 -19.57
C ASP A 169 -5.07 -3.78 -18.30
N LYS A 170 -4.34 -4.65 -17.60
CA LYS A 170 -3.54 -4.29 -16.42
C LYS A 170 -2.51 -3.23 -16.76
N ILE A 171 -2.40 -2.20 -15.92
CA ILE A 171 -1.39 -1.15 -16.08
C ILE A 171 -0.13 -1.45 -15.25
N LYS A 172 0.98 -0.83 -15.63
CA LYS A 172 2.23 -0.96 -14.89
C LYS A 172 2.23 -0.13 -13.60
N MET A 173 3.04 -0.53 -12.63
CA MET A 173 3.27 0.25 -11.41
C MET A 173 3.77 1.68 -11.72
N ASP A 174 4.71 1.83 -12.65
CA ASP A 174 5.19 3.15 -13.08
C ASP A 174 4.10 3.99 -13.78
N GLU A 175 3.17 3.35 -14.47
CA GLU A 175 2.04 4.02 -15.12
C GLU A 175 1.05 4.56 -14.08
N MET A 176 0.77 3.76 -13.03
CA MET A 176 0.00 4.21 -11.87
C MET A 176 0.63 5.47 -11.27
N VAL A 177 1.93 5.48 -10.98
CA VAL A 177 2.61 6.66 -10.42
C VAL A 177 2.48 7.87 -11.35
N LYS A 178 2.70 7.71 -12.67
CA LYS A 178 2.56 8.82 -13.63
C LYS A 178 1.16 9.41 -13.65
N ILE A 179 0.12 8.58 -13.53
CA ILE A 179 -1.27 9.03 -13.43
C ILE A 179 -1.43 9.87 -12.15
N LEU A 180 -0.97 9.36 -11.00
CA LEU A 180 -1.07 10.06 -9.72
C LEU A 180 -0.30 11.39 -9.71
N THR A 181 0.92 11.44 -10.26
CA THR A 181 1.69 12.69 -10.40
C THR A 181 0.92 13.72 -11.21
N LYS A 182 0.21 13.29 -12.26
CA LYS A 182 -0.57 14.19 -13.12
C LYS A 182 -1.87 14.67 -12.46
N THR A 183 -2.60 13.77 -11.78
CA THR A 183 -3.94 14.07 -11.27
C THR A 183 -3.93 14.65 -9.86
N ASN A 184 -2.93 14.31 -9.06
CA ASN A 184 -2.82 14.69 -7.64
C ASN A 184 -1.37 14.98 -7.26
N PRO A 185 -0.74 16.00 -7.87
CA PRO A 185 0.70 16.25 -7.75
C PRO A 185 1.17 16.50 -6.32
N ASP A 186 0.41 17.25 -5.52
CA ASP A 186 0.83 17.66 -4.18
C ASP A 186 0.90 16.47 -3.20
N ALA A 187 -0.17 15.67 -3.14
CA ALA A 187 -0.19 14.45 -2.33
C ALA A 187 0.86 13.44 -2.79
N THR A 188 1.01 13.27 -4.12
CA THR A 188 2.00 12.35 -4.70
C THR A 188 3.42 12.77 -4.34
N LYS A 189 3.74 14.06 -4.48
CA LYS A 189 5.04 14.64 -4.10
C LYS A 189 5.31 14.48 -2.61
N TYR A 190 4.32 14.76 -1.76
CA TYR A 190 4.45 14.61 -0.31
C TYR A 190 4.84 13.17 0.06
N TRP A 191 4.04 12.19 -0.38
CA TRP A 191 4.26 10.79 -0.02
C TRP A 191 5.53 10.21 -0.63
N SER A 192 5.90 10.61 -1.85
CA SER A 192 7.21 10.26 -2.41
C SER A 192 8.36 10.80 -1.56
N GLY A 193 8.26 12.05 -1.09
CA GLY A 193 9.23 12.63 -0.16
C GLY A 193 9.32 11.86 1.16
N ARG A 194 8.19 11.37 1.68
CA ARG A 194 8.16 10.52 2.90
C ARG A 194 8.85 9.17 2.69
N ILE A 195 8.69 8.56 1.53
CA ILE A 195 9.40 7.32 1.15
C ILE A 195 10.91 7.57 1.07
N ALA A 196 11.33 8.64 0.38
CA ALA A 196 12.74 9.01 0.28
C ALA A 196 13.38 9.29 1.65
N GLN A 197 12.63 9.89 2.57
CA GLN A 197 13.09 10.20 3.94
C GLN A 197 13.25 8.98 4.85
N VAL A 198 12.73 7.80 4.50
CA VAL A 198 12.95 6.60 5.31
C VAL A 198 14.45 6.30 5.34
N GLY A 199 15.09 6.26 4.18
CA GLY A 199 16.54 6.06 4.04
C GLY A 199 17.04 4.70 4.56
N GLN A 200 18.30 4.41 4.25
CA GLN A 200 18.90 3.10 4.53
C GLN A 200 18.98 2.77 6.04
N GLU A 201 19.36 3.74 6.87
CA GLU A 201 19.50 3.54 8.33
C GLU A 201 18.17 3.09 8.97
N ARG A 202 17.06 3.75 8.62
CA ARG A 202 15.75 3.38 9.16
C ARG A 202 15.26 2.05 8.60
N LEU A 203 15.56 1.75 7.33
CA LEU A 203 15.28 0.43 6.76
C LEU A 203 16.01 -0.65 7.55
N ASP A 204 17.30 -0.49 7.82
CA ASP A 204 18.08 -1.45 8.61
C ASP A 204 17.48 -1.64 10.02
N MET A 205 17.13 -0.55 10.71
CA MET A 205 16.43 -0.62 12.00
C MET A 205 15.09 -1.36 11.94
N ILE A 206 14.33 -1.26 10.84
CA ILE A 206 13.08 -1.99 10.66
C ILE A 206 13.37 -3.48 10.52
N PHE A 207 14.32 -3.87 9.66
CA PHE A 207 14.68 -5.27 9.45
C PHE A 207 15.27 -5.93 10.71
N ASP A 208 16.03 -5.19 11.52
CA ASP A 208 16.65 -5.70 12.74
C ASP A 208 15.64 -6.05 13.85
N ARG A 209 14.40 -5.54 13.76
CA ARG A 209 13.31 -5.89 14.69
C ARG A 209 12.66 -7.23 14.39
N PHE A 210 12.94 -7.83 13.23
CA PHE A 210 12.31 -9.10 12.86
C PHE A 210 12.95 -10.25 13.64
N PRO A 211 12.14 -11.18 14.19
CA PRO A 211 12.68 -12.38 14.82
C PRO A 211 13.63 -13.12 13.88
N PRO A 212 14.70 -13.73 14.40
CA PRO A 212 15.54 -14.62 13.61
C PRO A 212 14.70 -15.66 12.88
N ASN A 213 15.09 -15.99 11.64
CA ASN A 213 14.38 -16.93 10.77
C ASN A 213 12.98 -16.48 10.29
N SER A 214 12.58 -15.21 10.46
CA SER A 214 11.34 -14.67 9.87
C SER A 214 11.28 -14.84 8.34
N ALA A 215 12.45 -14.72 7.70
CA ALA A 215 12.70 -15.03 6.30
C ALA A 215 14.15 -15.52 6.14
N SER A 216 14.50 -16.06 4.98
CA SER A 216 15.90 -16.41 4.72
C SER A 216 16.76 -15.15 4.64
N PRO A 217 18.05 -15.19 5.06
CA PRO A 217 18.94 -14.03 4.98
C PRO A 217 19.02 -13.43 3.58
N LYS A 218 18.96 -14.30 2.57
CA LYS A 218 18.93 -13.92 1.17
C LYS A 218 17.67 -13.11 0.81
N ARG A 219 16.49 -13.53 1.28
CA ARG A 219 15.22 -12.83 1.04
C ARG A 219 15.22 -11.45 1.69
N ILE A 220 15.78 -11.35 2.89
CA ILE A 220 15.98 -10.07 3.58
C ILE A 220 16.91 -9.16 2.75
N ALA A 221 18.06 -9.68 2.31
CA ALA A 221 19.03 -8.90 1.54
C ALA A 221 18.45 -8.37 0.22
N PHE A 222 17.70 -9.20 -0.53
CA PHE A 222 17.02 -8.71 -1.74
C PHE A 222 15.94 -7.68 -1.41
N ALA A 223 15.11 -7.91 -0.39
CA ALA A 223 14.07 -6.97 -0.03
C ALA A 223 14.65 -5.59 0.30
N LYS A 224 15.77 -5.52 1.04
CA LYS A 224 16.49 -4.26 1.30
C LYS A 224 16.91 -3.55 0.00
N VAL A 225 17.64 -4.25 -0.87
CA VAL A 225 18.07 -3.71 -2.18
C VAL A 225 16.88 -3.24 -3.00
N PHE A 226 15.81 -4.02 -3.00
CA PHE A 226 14.70 -3.76 -3.89
C PHE A 226 13.79 -2.61 -3.41
N ILE A 227 13.57 -2.50 -2.10
CA ILE A 227 12.87 -1.36 -1.48
C ILE A 227 13.66 -0.06 -1.72
N ASP A 228 14.98 -0.08 -1.61
CA ASP A 228 15.83 1.08 -1.88
C ASP A 228 15.82 1.46 -3.36
N TYR A 229 15.92 0.47 -4.25
CA TYR A 229 15.79 0.66 -5.70
C TYR A 229 14.45 1.31 -6.07
N ASN A 230 13.33 0.83 -5.51
CA ASN A 230 12.01 1.41 -5.76
C ASN A 230 11.91 2.85 -5.24
N SER A 231 12.50 3.16 -4.09
CA SER A 231 12.54 4.52 -3.54
C SER A 231 13.23 5.48 -4.50
N LEU A 232 14.40 5.08 -5.04
CA LEU A 232 15.17 5.87 -6.02
C LEU A 232 14.45 5.99 -7.36
N ARG A 233 13.87 4.88 -7.86
CA ARG A 233 13.12 4.87 -9.12
C ARG A 233 11.89 5.76 -9.04
N LEU A 234 11.18 5.76 -7.91
CA LEU A 234 9.99 6.59 -7.70
C LEU A 234 10.30 8.07 -7.97
N GLN A 235 11.46 8.57 -7.55
CA GLN A 235 11.86 9.97 -7.73
C GLN A 235 12.00 10.38 -9.20
N GLN A 236 12.08 9.43 -10.14
CA GLN A 236 12.16 9.73 -11.57
C GLN A 236 10.79 10.11 -12.16
N PHE A 237 9.70 9.94 -11.41
CA PHE A 237 8.32 10.20 -11.85
C PHE A 237 7.66 11.40 -11.15
N ILE A 238 8.37 12.07 -10.23
CA ILE A 238 7.87 13.17 -9.40
C ILE A 238 8.48 14.47 -9.87
#